data_AF-A0A6A6QE78-F1
#
_entry.id   AF-A0A6A6QE78-F1
#
_cell.length_a   1.000
_cell.length_b   1.000
_cell.length_c   1.000
_cell.angle_alpha   90.00
_cell.angle_beta   90.00
_cell.angle_gamma   90.00
#
_symmetry.space_group_name_H-M   'P 1'
#
loop_
_entity.id
_entity.type
_entity.pdbx_description
1 polymer ?
#
loop_
_entity_poly.entity_id
_entity_poly.type
_entity_poly.pdbx_seq_one_letter_code
_entity_poly.pdbx_strand_id
1 'polypeptide(L)'
;MPINSLYADTQCLICEGTHFVVTKPNKIRLQDAIVTVQDPLKRLDISAILFDIDRQQICEIAMLRAQAAANISASIEQPFLRHIEDKDRMIEELKSRLADRDSQLEKTRQATDVLEREITNLNDELGNRDATIQRLEERVPHLEGQLAEARNYHEMVMRAKHQLADDLKKTTNKFEASKKVITMQEKGMSELRAAKRVRTEPLVHKLQCLDCFKTDQSDCDGSSNCQNCQSANTLCTYRLCKPYHEKSRYSHGKGCTKLRCTQLHDEDREGYRFS
;
A
#
# COMPACT_ATOMS: atom_id res chain seq x y z
N MET A 1 -99.16 51.95 -57.58
CA MET A 1 -98.00 51.06 -57.38
C MET A 1 -97.83 50.84 -55.89
N PRO A 2 -97.59 49.60 -55.43
CA PRO A 2 -97.35 49.33 -54.01
C PRO A 2 -96.06 50.05 -53.58
N ILE A 3 -96.14 50.83 -52.50
CA ILE A 3 -95.04 51.67 -52.00
C ILE A 3 -93.82 50.81 -51.63
N ASN A 4 -94.03 49.55 -51.27
CA ASN A 4 -93.00 48.54 -50.98
C ASN A 4 -92.03 48.24 -52.14
N SER A 5 -92.30 48.72 -53.36
CA SER A 5 -91.39 48.54 -54.51
C SER A 5 -90.42 49.71 -54.75
N LEU A 6 -90.54 50.79 -53.97
CA LEU A 6 -89.81 52.05 -54.20
C LEU A 6 -88.56 52.22 -53.33
N TYR A 7 -88.42 51.46 -52.26
CA TYR A 7 -87.32 51.57 -51.30
C TYR A 7 -86.62 50.22 -51.14
N ALA A 8 -85.31 50.24 -50.98
CA ALA A 8 -84.51 49.04 -50.78
C ALA A 8 -84.56 48.62 -49.30
N ASP A 9 -84.64 47.32 -49.04
CA ASP A 9 -84.61 46.79 -47.68
C ASP A 9 -83.19 46.33 -47.31
N THR A 10 -82.76 46.59 -46.08
CA THR A 10 -81.51 46.07 -45.52
C THR A 10 -81.75 45.25 -44.27
N GLN A 11 -81.03 44.14 -44.14
CA GLN A 11 -81.11 43.29 -42.95
C GLN A 11 -80.35 43.94 -41.79
N CYS A 12 -81.05 44.15 -40.69
CA CYS A 12 -80.52 44.71 -39.47
C CYS A 12 -79.99 43.61 -38.55
N LEU A 13 -78.69 43.62 -38.25
CA LEU A 13 -78.09 42.66 -37.32
C LEU A 13 -78.42 42.93 -35.85
N ILE A 14 -78.97 44.10 -35.52
CA ILE A 14 -79.31 44.48 -34.14
C ILE A 14 -80.70 43.98 -33.73
N CYS A 15 -81.68 44.10 -34.64
CA CYS A 15 -83.05 43.68 -34.36
C CYS A 15 -83.50 42.46 -35.18
N GLU A 16 -82.59 41.88 -35.96
CA GLU A 16 -82.81 40.72 -36.85
C GLU A 16 -83.90 40.93 -37.92
N GLY A 17 -84.38 42.17 -38.11
CA GLY A 17 -85.43 42.53 -39.07
C GLY A 17 -84.90 43.18 -40.36
N THR A 18 -85.81 43.56 -41.26
CA THR A 18 -85.50 44.33 -42.48
C THR A 18 -85.98 45.76 -42.34
N HIS A 19 -85.14 46.73 -42.72
CA HIS A 19 -85.49 48.15 -42.69
C HIS A 19 -85.44 48.80 -44.08
N PHE A 20 -86.39 49.70 -44.35
CA PHE A 20 -86.44 50.54 -45.53
C PHE A 20 -85.32 51.58 -45.51
N VAL A 21 -84.43 51.49 -46.49
CA VAL A 21 -83.37 52.48 -46.69
C VAL A 21 -83.90 53.64 -47.52
N VAL A 22 -84.06 54.78 -46.86
CA VAL A 22 -84.55 56.01 -47.48
C VAL A 22 -83.55 57.13 -47.31
N THR A 23 -83.22 57.82 -48.40
CA THR A 23 -82.33 58.99 -48.34
C THR A 23 -82.99 60.13 -47.56
N LYS A 24 -82.18 60.99 -46.93
CA LYS A 24 -82.68 62.14 -46.15
C LYS A 24 -83.71 63.01 -46.91
N PRO A 25 -83.51 63.35 -48.20
CA PRO A 25 -84.51 64.08 -48.98
C PRO A 25 -85.82 63.30 -49.16
N ASN A 26 -85.76 61.98 -49.32
CA ASN A 26 -86.95 61.15 -49.47
C ASN A 26 -87.70 60.96 -48.14
N LYS A 27 -86.99 60.91 -47.00
CA LYS A 27 -87.61 60.94 -45.67
C LYS A 27 -88.43 62.22 -45.46
N ILE A 28 -87.87 63.38 -45.84
CA ILE A 28 -88.56 64.67 -45.77
C ILE A 28 -89.80 64.65 -46.67
N ARG A 29 -89.68 64.14 -47.91
CA ARG A 29 -90.83 63.99 -48.82
C ARG A 29 -91.93 63.09 -48.25
N LEU A 30 -91.57 62.01 -47.55
CA LEU A 30 -92.54 61.15 -46.87
C LEU A 30 -93.21 61.86 -45.69
N GLN A 31 -92.46 62.66 -44.93
CA GLN A 31 -92.99 63.50 -43.83
C GLN A 31 -93.91 64.61 -44.35
N ASP A 32 -93.66 65.19 -45.52
CA ASP A 32 -94.56 66.17 -46.13
C ASP A 32 -95.80 65.48 -46.76
N ALA A 33 -95.60 64.29 -47.33
CA ALA A 33 -96.68 63.49 -47.92
C ALA A 33 -97.71 63.03 -46.89
N ILE A 34 -97.31 62.67 -45.66
CA ILE A 34 -98.25 62.21 -44.63
C ILE A 34 -99.30 63.29 -44.26
N VAL A 35 -98.90 64.56 -44.29
CA VAL A 35 -99.74 65.72 -43.94
C VAL A 35 -100.70 66.05 -45.09
N THR A 36 -100.24 65.87 -46.33
CA THR A 36 -100.97 66.28 -47.54
C THR A 36 -101.89 65.20 -48.10
N VAL A 37 -101.64 63.93 -47.81
CA VAL A 37 -102.46 62.80 -48.27
C VAL A 37 -103.80 62.75 -47.53
N GLN A 38 -104.91 62.81 -48.27
CA GLN A 38 -106.28 62.70 -47.74
C GLN A 38 -106.72 61.24 -47.52
N ASP A 39 -106.12 60.29 -48.23
CA ASP A 39 -106.44 58.86 -48.16
C ASP A 39 -105.86 58.23 -46.87
N PRO A 40 -106.70 57.73 -45.95
CA PRO A 40 -106.23 57.19 -44.67
C PRO A 40 -105.35 55.96 -44.81
N LEU A 41 -105.54 55.13 -45.85
CA LEU A 41 -104.74 53.91 -46.04
C LEU A 41 -103.31 54.28 -46.48
N LYS A 42 -103.18 55.20 -47.43
CA LYS A 42 -101.86 55.70 -47.85
C LYS A 42 -101.14 56.44 -46.73
N ARG A 43 -101.87 57.16 -45.88
CA ARG A 43 -101.31 57.80 -44.69
C ARG A 43 -100.77 56.76 -43.70
N LEU A 44 -101.45 55.62 -43.55
CA LEU A 44 -100.99 54.51 -42.72
C LEU A 44 -99.71 53.88 -43.29
N ASP A 45 -99.65 53.64 -44.60
CA ASP A 45 -98.44 53.09 -45.26
C ASP A 45 -97.23 54.02 -45.10
N ILE A 46 -97.41 55.33 -45.31
CA ILE A 46 -96.36 56.34 -45.13
C ILE A 46 -95.92 56.37 -43.66
N SER A 47 -96.85 56.27 -42.71
CA SER A 47 -96.54 56.20 -41.27
C SER A 47 -95.69 54.97 -40.93
N ALA A 48 -96.02 53.81 -41.48
CA ALA A 48 -95.29 52.57 -41.24
C ALA A 48 -93.84 52.65 -41.75
N ILE A 49 -93.63 53.25 -42.93
CA ILE A 49 -92.29 53.45 -43.50
C ILE A 49 -91.49 54.46 -42.66
N LEU A 50 -92.10 55.57 -42.23
CA LEU A 50 -91.42 56.55 -41.37
C LEU A 50 -91.02 55.94 -40.02
N PHE A 51 -91.90 55.13 -39.42
CA PHE A 51 -91.61 54.42 -38.16
C PHE A 51 -90.45 53.43 -38.33
N ASP A 52 -90.41 52.71 -39.45
CA ASP A 52 -89.33 51.77 -39.75
C ASP A 52 -87.98 52.48 -40.01
N ILE A 53 -87.98 53.63 -40.69
CA ILE A 53 -86.78 54.48 -40.85
C ILE A 53 -86.26 54.96 -39.49
N ASP A 54 -87.14 55.40 -38.58
CA ASP A 54 -86.72 55.82 -37.23
C ASP A 54 -86.16 54.63 -36.44
N ARG A 55 -86.74 53.43 -36.59
CA ARG A 55 -86.23 52.19 -36.00
C ARG A 55 -84.87 51.80 -36.57
N GLN A 56 -84.64 51.98 -37.87
CA GLN A 56 -83.33 51.77 -38.49
C GLN A 56 -82.26 52.68 -37.86
N GLN A 57 -82.55 53.97 -37.68
CA GLN A 57 -81.61 54.92 -37.08
C GLN A 57 -81.24 54.52 -35.64
N ILE A 58 -82.21 54.04 -34.86
CA ILE A 58 -81.96 53.49 -33.52
C ILE A 58 -81.03 52.28 -33.59
N CYS A 59 -81.25 51.38 -34.55
CA CYS A 59 -80.42 50.20 -34.74
C CYS A 59 -78.99 50.55 -35.19
N GLU A 60 -78.81 51.52 -36.09
CA GLU A 60 -77.49 52.01 -36.52
C GLU A 60 -76.71 52.59 -35.34
N ILE A 61 -77.35 53.42 -34.51
CA ILE A 61 -76.74 53.97 -33.29
C ILE A 61 -76.37 52.85 -32.31
N ALA A 62 -77.24 51.85 -32.15
CA ALA A 62 -76.97 50.70 -31.28
C ALA A 62 -75.77 49.88 -31.78
N MET A 63 -75.66 49.66 -33.10
CA MET A 63 -74.51 48.97 -33.70
C MET A 63 -73.21 49.74 -33.48
N LEU A 64 -73.21 51.06 -33.70
CA LEU A 64 -72.03 51.90 -33.46
C LEU A 64 -71.62 51.88 -31.98
N ARG A 65 -72.58 51.90 -31.05
CA ARG A 65 -72.32 51.79 -29.62
C ARG A 65 -71.77 50.41 -29.24
N ALA A 66 -72.30 49.34 -29.81
CA ALA A 66 -71.81 47.98 -29.59
C ALA A 66 -70.37 47.82 -30.10
N GLN A 67 -70.07 48.35 -31.29
CA GLN A 67 -68.71 48.34 -31.84
C GLN A 67 -67.74 49.18 -31.00
N ALA A 68 -68.16 50.36 -30.55
CA ALA A 68 -67.35 51.20 -29.67
C ALA A 68 -67.07 50.49 -28.33
N ALA A 69 -68.07 49.84 -27.73
CA ALA A 69 -67.91 49.07 -26.51
C ALA A 69 -66.95 47.89 -26.69
N ALA A 70 -67.05 47.15 -27.80
CA ALA A 70 -66.14 46.06 -28.13
C ALA A 70 -64.69 46.55 -28.31
N ASN A 71 -64.50 47.68 -29.01
CA ASN A 71 -63.18 48.27 -29.18
C ASN A 71 -62.57 48.74 -27.85
N ILE A 72 -63.38 49.32 -26.96
CA ILE A 72 -62.93 49.74 -25.63
C ILE A 72 -62.53 48.51 -24.79
N SER A 73 -63.38 47.47 -24.74
CA SER A 73 -63.06 46.22 -24.04
C SER A 73 -61.77 45.59 -24.58
N ALA A 74 -61.62 45.46 -25.89
CA ALA A 74 -60.40 44.93 -26.51
C ALA A 74 -59.16 45.78 -26.17
N SER A 75 -59.28 47.11 -26.19
CA SER A 75 -58.18 48.02 -25.83
C SER A 75 -57.77 47.93 -24.36
N ILE A 76 -58.68 47.52 -23.48
CA ILE A 76 -58.40 47.33 -22.05
C ILE A 76 -57.83 45.94 -21.80
N GLU A 77 -58.41 44.88 -22.40
CA GLU A 77 -58.07 43.49 -22.14
C GLU A 77 -56.74 43.07 -22.76
N GLN A 78 -56.44 43.50 -23.99
CA GLN A 78 -55.21 43.09 -24.69
C GLN A 78 -53.92 43.43 -23.93
N PRO A 79 -53.75 44.63 -23.35
CA PRO A 79 -52.58 44.94 -22.52
C PRO A 79 -52.42 44.02 -21.32
N PHE A 80 -53.52 43.65 -20.64
CA PHE A 80 -53.46 42.75 -19.48
C PHE A 80 -53.07 41.33 -19.90
N LEU A 81 -53.62 40.82 -21.00
CA LEU A 81 -53.24 39.51 -21.52
C LEU A 81 -51.75 39.44 -21.87
N ARG A 82 -51.23 40.46 -22.57
CA ARG A 82 -49.78 40.56 -22.86
C ARG A 82 -48.96 40.62 -21.58
N HIS A 83 -49.41 41.36 -20.59
CA HIS A 83 -48.70 41.44 -19.31
C HIS A 83 -48.67 40.10 -18.58
N ILE A 84 -49.76 39.34 -18.60
CA ILE A 84 -49.82 37.99 -18.03
C ILE A 84 -48.84 37.07 -18.78
N GLU A 85 -48.86 37.06 -20.10
CA GLU A 85 -47.93 36.27 -20.92
C GLU A 85 -46.47 36.62 -20.63
N ASP A 86 -46.15 37.91 -20.50
CA ASP A 86 -44.80 38.37 -20.14
C ASP A 86 -44.38 37.85 -18.75
N LYS A 87 -45.30 37.90 -17.78
CA LYS A 87 -45.06 37.40 -16.42
C LYS A 87 -44.91 35.89 -16.39
N ASP A 88 -45.70 35.16 -17.13
CA ASP A 88 -45.59 33.70 -17.25
C ASP A 88 -44.23 33.31 -17.84
N ARG A 89 -43.76 34.02 -18.88
CA ARG A 89 -42.40 33.80 -19.42
C ARG A 89 -41.32 34.08 -18.38
N MET A 90 -41.43 35.17 -17.63
CA MET A 90 -40.48 35.48 -16.54
C MET A 90 -40.49 34.41 -15.44
N ILE A 91 -41.65 33.89 -15.08
CA ILE A 91 -41.80 32.82 -14.08
C ILE A 91 -41.09 31.55 -14.55
N GLU A 92 -41.29 31.16 -15.81
CA GLU A 92 -40.62 29.96 -16.36
C GLU A 92 -39.10 30.14 -16.46
N GLU A 93 -38.61 31.33 -16.82
CA GLU A 93 -37.17 31.62 -16.80
C GLU A 93 -36.59 31.50 -15.38
N LEU A 94 -37.28 32.07 -14.38
CA LEU A 94 -36.86 31.99 -12.98
C LEU A 94 -36.87 30.55 -12.46
N LYS A 95 -37.88 29.74 -12.81
CA LYS A 95 -37.93 28.31 -12.47
C LYS A 95 -36.74 27.54 -13.08
N SER A 96 -36.44 27.79 -14.36
CA SER A 96 -35.28 27.17 -15.01
C SER A 96 -33.97 27.54 -14.31
N ARG A 97 -33.79 28.82 -13.98
CA ARG A 97 -32.60 29.30 -13.27
C ARG A 97 -32.49 28.70 -11.86
N LEU A 98 -33.62 28.55 -11.16
CA LEU A 98 -33.65 27.91 -9.85
C LEU A 98 -33.20 26.44 -9.94
N ALA A 99 -33.75 25.69 -10.89
CA ALA A 99 -33.38 24.28 -11.10
C ALA A 99 -31.88 24.12 -11.43
N ASP A 100 -31.32 25.01 -12.25
CA ASP A 100 -29.89 25.03 -12.54
C ASP A 100 -29.04 25.30 -11.28
N ARG A 101 -29.48 26.23 -10.43
CA ARG A 101 -28.80 26.52 -9.16
C ARG A 101 -28.89 25.34 -8.20
N ASP A 102 -30.03 24.69 -8.08
CA ASP A 102 -30.20 23.49 -7.24
C ASP A 102 -29.29 22.36 -7.71
N SER A 103 -29.17 22.14 -9.03
CA SER A 103 -28.23 21.17 -9.59
C SER A 103 -26.77 21.50 -9.26
N GLN A 104 -26.37 22.78 -9.34
CA GLN A 104 -25.02 23.22 -8.97
C GLN A 104 -24.76 23.05 -7.47
N LEU A 105 -25.75 23.34 -6.64
CA LEU A 105 -25.66 23.19 -5.20
C LEU A 105 -25.49 21.70 -4.82
N GLU A 106 -26.23 20.80 -5.46
CA GLU A 106 -26.10 19.36 -5.25
C GLU A 106 -24.71 18.84 -5.66
N LYS A 107 -24.19 19.27 -6.81
CA LYS A 107 -22.81 18.94 -7.23
C LYS A 107 -21.77 19.42 -6.22
N THR A 108 -22.00 20.59 -5.64
CA THR A 108 -21.09 21.18 -4.64
C THR A 108 -21.13 20.38 -3.35
N ARG A 109 -22.32 19.99 -2.87
CA ARG A 109 -22.48 19.11 -1.70
C ARG A 109 -21.76 17.77 -1.90
N GLN A 110 -21.94 17.13 -3.05
CA GLN A 110 -21.27 15.87 -3.36
C GLN A 110 -19.74 16.02 -3.38
N ALA A 111 -19.22 17.13 -3.91
CA ALA A 111 -17.79 17.41 -3.87
C ALA A 111 -17.28 17.60 -2.43
N THR A 112 -18.04 18.30 -1.58
CA THR A 112 -17.72 18.46 -0.16
C THR A 112 -17.69 17.11 0.56
N ASP A 113 -18.68 16.25 0.36
CA ASP A 113 -18.76 14.92 1.00
C ASP A 113 -17.60 13.99 0.56
N VAL A 114 -17.09 14.15 -0.66
CA VAL A 114 -15.90 13.44 -1.14
C VAL A 114 -14.65 13.95 -0.41
N LEU A 115 -14.48 15.27 -0.34
CA LEU A 115 -13.33 15.89 0.33
C LEU A 115 -13.31 15.60 1.83
N GLU A 116 -14.46 15.61 2.49
CA GLU A 116 -14.55 15.25 3.92
C GLU A 116 -14.09 13.82 4.17
N ARG A 117 -14.52 12.86 3.33
CA ARG A 117 -14.05 11.47 3.41
C ARG A 117 -12.55 11.34 3.15
N GLU A 118 -12.02 12.07 2.18
CA GLU A 118 -10.58 12.09 1.89
C GLU A 118 -9.78 12.63 3.07
N ILE A 119 -10.26 13.71 3.70
CA ILE A 119 -9.65 14.27 4.93
C ILE A 119 -9.66 13.25 6.07
N THR A 120 -10.78 12.53 6.28
CA THR A 120 -10.84 11.47 7.30
C THR A 120 -9.81 10.37 7.03
N ASN A 121 -9.73 9.88 5.79
CA ASN A 121 -8.77 8.85 5.42
C ASN A 121 -7.31 9.32 5.63
N LEU A 122 -6.99 10.56 5.23
CA LEU A 122 -5.65 11.12 5.42
C LEU A 122 -5.30 11.27 6.90
N ASN A 123 -6.26 11.66 7.75
CA ASN A 123 -6.05 11.73 9.19
C ASN A 123 -5.79 10.34 9.81
N ASP A 124 -6.50 9.31 9.35
CA ASP A 124 -6.25 7.93 9.79
C ASP A 124 -4.86 7.43 9.35
N GLU A 125 -4.45 7.73 8.12
CA GLU A 125 -3.11 7.42 7.63
C GLU A 125 -2.01 8.13 8.43
N LEU A 126 -2.21 9.41 8.76
CA LEU A 126 -1.30 10.17 9.62
C LEU A 126 -1.22 9.55 11.02
N GLY A 127 -2.35 9.21 11.64
CA GLY A 127 -2.36 8.55 12.96
C GLY A 127 -1.60 7.22 12.95
N ASN A 128 -1.73 6.42 11.89
CA ASN A 128 -0.98 5.16 11.74
C ASN A 128 0.53 5.39 11.57
N ARG A 129 0.91 6.44 10.85
CA ARG A 129 2.31 6.84 10.69
C ARG A 129 2.89 7.32 12.02
N ASP A 130 2.18 8.15 12.77
CA ASP A 130 2.62 8.64 14.07
C ASP A 130 2.82 7.50 15.07
N ALA A 131 1.88 6.54 15.13
CA ALA A 131 2.04 5.34 15.95
C ALA A 131 3.22 4.46 15.52
N THR A 132 3.59 4.49 14.23
CA THR A 132 4.77 3.78 13.74
C THR A 132 6.06 4.51 14.10
N ILE A 133 6.07 5.84 13.99
CA ILE A 133 7.19 6.68 14.41
C ILE A 133 7.46 6.48 15.90
N GLN A 134 6.44 6.56 16.76
CA GLN A 134 6.60 6.33 18.21
C GLN A 134 7.22 4.96 18.52
N ARG A 135 6.75 3.89 17.88
CA ARG A 135 7.35 2.55 18.05
C ARG A 135 8.81 2.47 17.61
N LEU A 136 9.19 3.21 16.57
CA LEU A 136 10.58 3.28 16.13
C LEU A 136 11.43 4.10 17.10
N GLU A 137 10.92 5.25 17.56
CA GLU A 137 11.56 6.12 18.54
C GLU A 137 11.80 5.40 19.88
N GLU A 138 10.91 4.52 20.31
CA GLU A 138 11.11 3.67 21.50
C GLU A 138 12.18 2.58 21.27
N ARG A 139 12.26 2.04 20.05
CA ARG A 139 13.14 0.91 19.72
C ARG A 139 14.58 1.34 19.46
N VAL A 140 14.81 2.55 18.96
CA VAL A 140 16.15 3.07 18.68
C VAL A 140 17.04 3.08 19.93
N PRO A 141 16.65 3.69 21.07
CA PRO A 141 17.46 3.69 22.29
C PRO A 141 17.78 2.28 22.81
N HIS A 142 16.84 1.35 22.66
CA HIS A 142 17.07 -0.04 23.07
C HIS A 142 18.17 -0.71 22.24
N LEU A 143 18.13 -0.53 20.92
CA LEU A 143 19.15 -1.05 20.02
C LEU A 143 20.51 -0.35 20.21
N GLU A 144 20.50 0.95 20.46
CA GLU A 144 21.71 1.70 20.80
C GLU A 144 22.35 1.20 22.10
N GLY A 145 21.54 0.86 23.12
CA GLY A 145 21.99 0.23 24.34
C GLY A 145 22.64 -1.14 24.10
N GLN A 146 21.98 -2.02 23.34
CA GLN A 146 22.53 -3.33 22.98
C GLN A 146 23.85 -3.20 22.19
N LEU A 147 23.94 -2.22 21.29
CA LEU A 147 25.16 -1.95 20.52
C LEU A 147 26.30 -1.49 21.45
N ALA A 148 26.01 -0.63 22.42
CA ALA A 148 27.00 -0.17 23.40
C ALA A 148 27.49 -1.32 24.28
N GLU A 149 26.59 -2.19 24.76
CA GLU A 149 26.95 -3.40 25.52
C GLU A 149 27.83 -4.35 24.71
N ALA A 150 27.46 -4.62 23.45
CA ALA A 150 28.24 -5.48 22.57
C ALA A 150 29.65 -4.91 22.31
N ARG A 151 29.78 -3.58 22.13
CA ARG A 151 31.08 -2.91 22.00
C ARG A 151 31.92 -3.06 23.26
N ASN A 152 31.35 -2.83 24.44
CA ASN A 152 32.05 -2.99 25.72
C ASN A 152 32.55 -4.43 25.91
N TYR A 153 31.69 -5.41 25.61
CA TYR A 153 32.06 -6.82 25.69
C TYR A 153 33.19 -7.17 24.72
N HIS A 154 33.10 -6.67 23.47
CA HIS A 154 34.16 -6.86 22.48
C HIS A 154 35.50 -6.29 22.96
N GLU A 155 35.52 -5.08 23.52
CA GLU A 155 36.73 -4.47 24.08
C GLU A 155 37.31 -5.26 25.25
N MET A 156 36.46 -5.81 26.13
CA MET A 156 36.91 -6.68 27.22
C MET A 156 37.56 -7.96 26.69
N VAL A 157 36.93 -8.62 25.73
CA VAL A 157 37.47 -9.84 25.11
C VAL A 157 38.79 -9.55 24.40
N MET A 158 38.88 -8.43 23.68
CA MET A 158 40.12 -8.04 23.01
C MET A 158 41.24 -7.77 24.03
N ARG A 159 40.95 -7.10 25.15
CA ARG A 159 41.94 -6.92 26.23
C ARG A 159 42.40 -8.25 26.82
N ALA A 160 41.48 -9.15 27.14
CA ALA A 160 41.80 -10.48 27.66
C ALA A 160 42.65 -11.30 26.68
N LYS A 161 42.33 -11.23 25.37
CA LYS A 161 43.10 -11.87 24.31
C LYS A 161 44.54 -11.35 24.25
N HIS A 162 44.74 -10.02 24.32
CA HIS A 162 46.09 -9.44 24.32
C HIS A 162 46.89 -9.88 25.55
N GLN A 163 46.26 -9.87 26.73
CA GLN A 163 46.90 -10.30 27.97
C GLN A 163 47.31 -11.79 27.91
N LEU A 164 46.43 -12.65 27.40
CA LEU A 164 46.75 -14.06 27.21
C LEU A 164 47.91 -14.27 26.23
N ALA A 165 47.96 -13.49 25.13
CA ALA A 165 49.06 -13.55 24.17
C ALA A 165 50.41 -13.14 24.81
N ASP A 166 50.41 -12.09 25.63
CA ASP A 166 51.61 -11.65 26.36
C ASP A 166 52.08 -12.70 27.38
N ASP A 167 51.15 -13.31 28.11
CA ASP A 167 51.46 -14.36 29.07
C ASP A 167 51.95 -15.65 28.40
N LEU A 168 51.38 -16.00 27.24
CA LEU A 168 51.85 -17.11 26.41
C LEU A 168 53.28 -16.86 25.90
N LYS A 169 53.60 -15.62 25.50
CA LYS A 169 54.96 -15.24 25.11
C LYS A 169 55.95 -15.35 26.28
N LYS A 170 55.56 -14.88 27.47
CA LYS A 170 56.40 -15.00 28.68
C LYS A 170 56.65 -16.46 29.07
N THR A 171 55.62 -17.30 29.05
CA THR A 171 55.75 -18.72 29.39
C THR A 171 56.62 -19.44 28.36
N THR A 172 56.45 -19.17 27.07
CA THR A 172 57.31 -19.69 26.00
C THR A 172 58.78 -19.33 26.24
N ASN A 173 59.08 -18.06 26.52
CA ASN A 173 60.45 -17.61 26.82
C ASN A 173 61.03 -18.32 28.06
N LYS A 174 60.22 -18.55 29.11
CA LYS A 174 60.64 -19.32 30.30
C LYS A 174 60.94 -20.77 29.95
N PHE A 175 60.08 -21.42 29.17
CA PHE A 175 60.31 -22.79 28.71
C PHE A 175 61.59 -22.91 27.88
N GLU A 176 61.85 -21.96 26.97
CA GLU A 176 63.10 -21.92 26.21
C GLU A 176 64.33 -21.74 27.11
N ALA A 177 64.25 -20.89 28.13
CA ALA A 177 65.32 -20.71 29.11
C ALA A 177 65.55 -22.01 29.92
N SER A 178 64.49 -22.64 30.43
CA SER A 178 64.58 -23.92 31.13
C SER A 178 65.15 -25.03 30.24
N LYS A 179 64.76 -25.08 28.95
CA LYS A 179 65.32 -26.02 27.97
C LYS A 179 66.83 -25.82 27.79
N LYS A 180 67.31 -24.56 27.76
CA LYS A 180 68.76 -24.26 27.72
C LYS A 180 69.48 -24.77 28.99
N VAL A 181 68.90 -24.58 30.17
CA VAL A 181 69.47 -25.09 31.42
C VAL A 181 69.55 -26.62 31.40
N ILE A 182 68.47 -27.31 31.02
CA ILE A 182 68.45 -28.77 30.93
C ILE A 182 69.50 -29.28 29.94
N THR A 183 69.59 -28.69 28.75
CA THR A 183 70.60 -29.10 27.75
C THR A 183 72.04 -28.85 28.23
N MET A 184 72.30 -27.76 28.97
CA MET A 184 73.60 -27.54 29.62
C MET A 184 73.88 -28.59 30.71
N GLN A 185 72.88 -28.92 31.52
CA GLN A 185 73.00 -29.92 32.58
C GLN A 185 73.21 -31.32 32.02
N GLU A 186 72.54 -31.68 30.92
CA GLU A 186 72.74 -32.93 30.18
C GLU A 186 74.15 -33.01 29.57
N LYS A 187 74.66 -31.92 29.01
CA LYS A 187 76.06 -31.84 28.52
C LYS A 187 77.04 -32.05 29.67
N GLY A 188 76.90 -31.32 30.78
CA GLY A 188 77.76 -31.48 31.96
C GLY A 188 77.70 -32.88 32.56
N MET A 189 76.50 -33.49 32.64
CA MET A 189 76.33 -34.88 33.07
C MET A 189 76.97 -35.88 32.10
N SER A 190 76.90 -35.62 30.79
CA SER A 190 77.54 -36.44 29.77
C SER A 190 79.07 -36.36 29.84
N GLU A 191 79.62 -35.17 30.07
CA GLU A 191 81.05 -34.94 30.32
C GLU A 191 81.51 -35.63 31.61
N LEU A 192 80.75 -35.53 32.70
CA LEU A 192 81.00 -36.28 33.94
C LEU A 192 80.97 -37.80 33.73
N ARG A 193 80.04 -38.31 32.93
CA ARG A 193 79.98 -39.73 32.55
C ARG A 193 81.20 -40.12 31.69
N ALA A 194 81.62 -39.27 30.76
CA ALA A 194 82.81 -39.50 29.94
C ALA A 194 84.10 -39.49 30.80
N ALA A 195 84.25 -38.53 31.72
CA ALA A 195 85.38 -38.46 32.64
C ALA A 195 85.44 -39.68 33.59
N LYS A 196 84.29 -40.19 34.05
CA LYS A 196 84.22 -41.45 34.82
C LYS A 196 84.63 -42.67 33.99
N ARG A 197 84.36 -42.70 32.68
CA ARG A 197 84.84 -43.77 31.78
C ARG A 197 86.36 -43.73 31.58
N VAL A 198 87.02 -42.58 31.70
CA VAL A 198 88.50 -42.49 31.62
C VAL A 198 89.18 -43.01 32.90
N ARG A 199 88.49 -43.04 34.05
CA ARG A 199 89.02 -43.57 35.34
C ARG A 199 88.63 -45.01 35.64
N THR A 200 87.87 -45.64 34.77
CA THR A 200 87.62 -47.07 34.81
C THR A 200 88.19 -47.63 33.53
N GLU A 201 89.44 -48.09 33.57
CA GLU A 201 89.83 -49.17 32.67
C GLU A 201 88.73 -50.23 32.79
N PRO A 202 88.11 -50.66 31.70
CA PRO A 202 87.21 -51.78 31.77
C PRO A 202 88.06 -52.94 32.29
N LEU A 203 87.74 -53.43 33.48
CA LEU A 203 87.96 -54.84 33.77
C LEU A 203 87.31 -55.56 32.59
N VAL A 204 88.17 -56.09 31.72
CA VAL A 204 87.82 -56.94 30.60
C VAL A 204 87.24 -58.20 31.22
N HIS A 205 86.00 -58.14 31.68
CA HIS A 205 85.19 -59.33 31.76
C HIS A 205 84.89 -59.66 30.32
N LYS A 206 85.71 -60.58 29.78
CA LYS A 206 85.29 -61.48 28.72
C LYS A 206 83.94 -62.03 29.16
N LEU A 207 82.86 -61.40 28.69
CA LEU A 207 81.62 -62.12 28.48
C LEU A 207 81.99 -63.19 27.46
N GLN A 208 82.30 -64.39 27.94
CA GLN A 208 82.11 -65.58 27.15
C GLN A 208 80.65 -65.49 26.71
N CYS A 209 80.43 -65.23 25.43
CA CYS A 209 79.19 -65.64 24.81
C CYS A 209 79.14 -67.16 25.02
N LEU A 210 78.25 -67.61 25.90
CA LEU A 210 77.74 -68.96 25.82
C LEU A 210 77.25 -69.15 24.38
N ASP A 211 77.74 -70.22 23.75
CA ASP A 211 77.60 -70.54 22.34
C ASP A 211 76.22 -70.16 21.79
N CYS A 212 76.14 -69.00 21.12
CA CYS A 212 75.17 -68.83 20.06
C CYS A 212 75.59 -69.82 18.98
N PHE A 213 74.77 -70.85 18.78
CA PHE A 213 74.83 -71.78 17.66
C PHE A 213 75.35 -71.09 16.40
N LYS A 214 76.59 -71.37 16.03
CA LYS A 214 77.05 -71.20 14.65
C LYS A 214 76.26 -72.21 13.84
N THR A 215 75.30 -71.73 13.07
CA THR A 215 74.99 -72.41 11.82
C THR A 215 75.93 -71.79 10.80
N ASP A 216 76.65 -72.64 10.04
CA ASP A 216 77.76 -72.25 9.16
C ASP A 216 77.34 -71.42 7.91
N GLN A 217 76.26 -70.64 7.98
CA GLN A 217 75.75 -69.86 6.85
C GLN A 217 75.14 -68.52 7.30
N SER A 218 75.93 -67.45 7.16
CA SER A 218 75.54 -66.01 7.11
C SER A 218 74.77 -65.40 8.31
N ASP A 219 75.26 -64.26 8.79
CA ASP A 219 74.73 -63.49 9.93
C ASP A 219 73.25 -63.10 9.77
N CYS A 220 72.45 -63.36 10.80
CA CYS A 220 71.06 -62.91 10.93
C CYS A 220 71.04 -61.50 11.55
N ASP A 221 70.45 -60.53 10.86
CA ASP A 221 70.46 -59.11 11.24
C ASP A 221 69.44 -58.71 12.33
N GLY A 222 68.65 -59.67 12.82
CA GLY A 222 67.64 -59.45 13.86
C GLY A 222 66.39 -58.69 13.39
N SER A 223 66.20 -58.48 12.09
CA SER A 223 64.95 -57.97 11.54
C SER A 223 63.84 -59.03 11.62
N SER A 224 62.58 -58.61 11.71
CA SER A 224 61.42 -59.51 11.85
C SER A 224 61.17 -60.43 10.65
N ASN A 225 62.00 -60.37 9.59
CA ASN A 225 61.89 -61.15 8.36
C ASN A 225 63.27 -61.56 7.79
N CYS A 226 64.23 -61.96 8.63
CA CYS A 226 65.47 -62.54 8.13
C CYS A 226 65.18 -63.80 7.27
N GLN A 227 65.68 -63.79 6.03
CA GLN A 227 65.44 -64.83 5.03
C GLN A 227 65.88 -66.24 5.49
N ASN A 228 66.90 -66.33 6.34
CA ASN A 228 67.39 -67.61 6.87
C ASN A 228 66.46 -68.22 7.95
N CYS A 229 65.72 -67.40 8.71
CA CYS A 229 64.75 -67.93 9.67
C CYS A 229 63.45 -68.39 8.99
N GLN A 230 63.09 -67.76 7.86
CA GLN A 230 61.93 -68.18 7.07
C GLN A 230 62.15 -69.52 6.37
N SER A 231 63.36 -69.79 5.86
CA SER A 231 63.67 -71.05 5.16
C SER A 231 63.76 -72.26 6.09
N ALA A 232 64.09 -72.07 7.37
CA ALA A 232 64.18 -73.14 8.37
C ALA A 232 62.87 -73.44 9.12
N ASN A 233 61.79 -72.69 8.86
CA ASN A 233 60.49 -72.80 9.55
C ASN A 233 60.57 -72.86 11.09
N THR A 234 61.53 -72.13 11.67
CA THR A 234 61.72 -72.01 13.12
C THR A 234 61.46 -70.56 13.56
N LEU A 235 60.73 -70.39 14.67
CA LEU A 235 60.45 -69.07 15.24
C LEU A 235 61.75 -68.41 15.70
N CYS A 236 62.06 -67.24 15.16
CA CYS A 236 63.23 -66.45 15.54
C CYS A 236 63.11 -65.99 17.00
N THR A 237 63.73 -66.72 17.93
CA THR A 237 63.81 -66.34 19.34
C THR A 237 65.03 -65.46 19.59
N TYR A 238 65.16 -64.34 18.87
CA TYR A 238 66.12 -63.32 19.26
C TYR A 238 65.55 -62.52 20.43
N ARG A 239 65.95 -62.90 21.65
CA ARG A 239 65.85 -62.02 22.82
C ARG A 239 66.77 -60.84 22.57
N LEU A 240 66.20 -59.68 22.25
CA LEU A 240 66.90 -58.41 22.41
C LEU A 240 67.42 -58.32 23.84
N CYS A 241 68.73 -58.45 24.01
CA CYS A 241 69.44 -57.99 25.21
C CYS A 241 69.24 -56.49 25.32
N LYS A 242 68.15 -56.05 25.92
CA LYS A 242 68.03 -54.68 26.41
C LYS A 242 68.98 -54.52 27.60
N PRO A 243 69.71 -53.40 27.73
CA PRO A 243 70.36 -53.07 28.98
C PRO A 243 69.28 -52.98 30.07
N TYR A 244 69.48 -53.76 31.13
CA TYR A 244 68.63 -53.75 32.31
C TYR A 244 68.76 -52.37 32.99
N HIS A 245 67.77 -51.50 32.81
CA HIS A 245 67.71 -50.19 33.47
C HIS A 245 66.74 -50.28 34.65
N GLU A 246 67.30 -50.32 35.86
CA GLU A 246 66.60 -50.64 37.12
C GLU A 246 65.78 -49.47 37.72
N LYS A 247 65.18 -48.59 36.91
CA LYS A 247 64.49 -47.38 37.42
C LYS A 247 63.13 -47.05 36.78
N SER A 248 62.28 -48.06 36.59
CA SER A 248 60.85 -47.84 36.35
C SER A 248 60.01 -48.64 37.36
N ARG A 249 60.18 -48.30 38.63
CA ARG A 249 59.10 -48.43 39.62
C ARG A 249 58.59 -47.01 39.88
N TYR A 250 57.27 -46.85 39.91
CA TYR A 250 56.50 -45.61 40.09
C TYR A 250 56.18 -44.81 38.82
N SER A 251 55.25 -45.33 38.03
CA SER A 251 54.13 -44.50 37.55
C SER A 251 52.84 -45.29 37.74
N HIS A 252 52.12 -44.98 38.81
CA HIS A 252 50.71 -45.35 38.93
C HIS A 252 49.93 -44.55 37.89
N GLY A 253 49.51 -45.24 36.82
CA GLY A 253 48.58 -44.73 35.82
C GLY A 253 47.94 -45.95 35.16
N LYS A 254 46.61 -46.02 35.17
CA LYS A 254 45.81 -47.18 34.79
C LYS A 254 45.95 -47.50 33.29
N GLY A 255 47.00 -48.22 32.92
CA GLY A 255 47.17 -48.86 31.61
C GLY A 255 46.86 -50.35 31.67
N CYS A 256 46.19 -50.89 30.65
CA CYS A 256 45.70 -52.25 30.52
C CYS A 256 46.71 -53.33 30.99
N THR A 257 46.31 -54.21 31.93
CA THR A 257 47.16 -55.26 32.53
C THR A 257 47.04 -56.64 31.88
N LYS A 258 46.48 -56.76 30.66
CA LYS A 258 46.43 -58.04 29.95
C LYS A 258 47.71 -58.29 29.14
N LEU A 259 48.38 -59.42 29.39
CA LEU A 259 49.37 -59.97 28.46
C LEU A 259 48.67 -60.20 27.10
N ARG A 260 49.19 -59.56 26.05
CA ARG A 260 48.73 -59.58 24.63
C ARG A 260 47.64 -58.56 24.25
N CYS A 261 47.75 -57.29 24.66
CA CYS A 261 47.02 -56.20 23.98
C CYS A 261 47.86 -55.66 22.81
N THR A 262 47.34 -55.70 21.58
CA THR A 262 47.97 -55.16 20.36
C THR A 262 47.25 -53.92 19.81
N GLN A 263 46.37 -53.30 20.60
CA GLN A 263 45.60 -52.14 20.13
C GLN A 263 46.30 -50.83 20.51
N LEU A 264 46.52 -49.98 19.51
CA LEU A 264 46.81 -48.56 19.72
C LEU A 264 45.55 -47.90 20.30
N HIS A 265 45.72 -47.15 21.40
CA HIS A 265 44.70 -46.22 21.86
C HIS A 265 45.09 -44.82 21.40
N ASP A 266 44.33 -44.29 20.44
CA ASP A 266 44.37 -42.88 20.08
C ASP A 266 43.60 -42.08 21.15
N GLU A 267 44.32 -41.33 21.97
CA GLU A 267 43.76 -40.26 22.78
C GLU A 267 43.74 -38.99 21.91
N ASP A 268 42.61 -38.73 21.24
CA ASP A 268 41.98 -37.40 21.05
C ASP A 268 41.05 -37.35 19.83
N ARG A 269 39.75 -37.09 20.04
CA ARG A 269 39.00 -35.97 19.45
C ARG A 269 37.50 -35.98 19.79
N GLU A 270 37.13 -34.95 20.54
CA GLU A 270 35.99 -34.04 20.36
C GLU A 270 34.62 -34.59 19.90
N GLY A 271 33.61 -34.43 20.76
CA GLY A 271 32.21 -34.59 20.34
C GLY A 271 31.14 -34.53 21.45
N TYR A 272 31.21 -33.59 22.39
CA TYR A 272 30.06 -33.29 23.28
C TYR A 272 29.20 -32.19 22.67
N ARG A 273 28.03 -32.56 22.12
CA ARG A 273 26.88 -31.65 21.95
C ARG A 273 25.86 -31.99 23.03
N PHE A 274 25.55 -31.03 23.89
CA PHE A 274 24.31 -31.05 24.65
C PHE A 274 23.21 -30.40 23.80
N SER A 275 22.09 -31.12 23.70
CA SER A 275 20.75 -30.62 23.44
C SER A 275 20.28 -29.70 24.55
#